data_AF-A0A6H1ZW51-F1
#
_entry.id   AF-A0A6H1ZW51-F1
#
_cell.length_a   1.000
_cell.length_b   1.000
_cell.length_c   1.000
_cell.angle_alpha   90.00
_cell.angle_beta   90.00
_cell.angle_gamma   90.00
#
_symmetry.space_group_name_H-M   'P 1'
#
loop_
_entity.id
_entity.type
_entity.pdbx_description
1 polymer ?
#
loop_
_entity_poly.entity_id
_entity_poly.type
_entity_poly.pdbx_seq_one_letter_code
_entity_poly.pdbx_strand_id
1 'polypeptide(L)'
;MSTYCTQAQVEDVFGVENVAAWSDLSNTDTADTARIARAIAVASERIDDVARTTNYRIPLADEDAATSVTVSDLAAMLAGIWLYEARGSRDFNPQTGEVAHRLEFKRLRAEQVLADIRDGRILLNALKG
;
A
#
# COMPACT_ATOMS: atom_id res chain seq x y z
N MET A 1 10.29 11.94 3.71
CA MET A 1 9.23 11.02 3.26
C MET A 1 8.81 10.21 4.48
N SER A 2 7.51 10.20 4.74
CA SER A 2 6.92 9.57 5.91
C SER A 2 6.74 8.07 5.67
N THR A 3 6.58 7.29 6.73
CA THR A 3 6.29 5.86 6.65
C THR A 3 4.99 5.60 7.37
N TYR A 4 3.96 5.20 6.64
CA TYR A 4 2.60 5.08 7.19
C TYR A 4 2.21 3.66 7.61
N CYS A 5 2.99 2.65 7.26
CA CYS A 5 2.78 1.29 7.70
C CYS A 5 4.10 0.57 7.96
N THR A 6 4.01 -0.59 8.57
CA THR A 6 5.11 -1.50 8.87
C THR A 6 5.02 -2.76 8.00
N GLN A 7 6.11 -3.52 7.92
CA GLN A 7 6.10 -4.83 7.24
C GLN A 7 5.02 -5.76 7.83
N ALA A 8 4.89 -5.81 9.16
CA ALA A 8 3.89 -6.64 9.83
C ALA A 8 2.46 -6.30 9.34
N GLN A 9 2.14 -5.03 9.13
CA GLN A 9 0.83 -4.63 8.62
C GLN A 9 0.63 -5.02 7.14
N VAL A 10 1.68 -5.04 6.32
CA VAL A 10 1.60 -5.58 4.96
C VAL A 10 1.32 -7.09 5.01
N GLU A 11 2.01 -7.80 5.91
CA GLU A 11 1.84 -9.24 6.15
C GLU A 11 0.46 -9.57 6.73
N ASP A 12 -0.13 -8.72 7.57
CA ASP A 12 -1.49 -8.90 8.07
C ASP A 12 -2.54 -8.85 6.94
N VAL A 13 -2.29 -8.01 5.91
CA VAL A 13 -3.22 -7.84 4.78
C VAL A 13 -3.11 -8.97 3.76
N PHE A 14 -1.89 -9.48 3.53
CA PHE A 14 -1.61 -10.39 2.42
C PHE A 14 -1.09 -11.78 2.84
N GLY A 15 -0.70 -11.97 4.09
CA GLY A 15 -0.04 -13.15 4.61
C GLY A 15 1.48 -13.11 4.46
N VAL A 16 2.19 -13.57 5.50
CA VAL A 16 3.67 -13.59 5.57
C VAL A 16 4.29 -14.31 4.37
N GLU A 17 3.77 -15.48 4.01
CA GLU A 17 4.30 -16.28 2.88
C GLU A 17 4.19 -15.55 1.54
N ASN A 18 3.07 -14.86 1.30
CA ASN A 18 2.86 -14.09 0.08
C ASN A 18 3.80 -12.88 0.02
N VAL A 19 3.97 -12.16 1.12
CA VAL A 19 4.88 -11.00 1.17
C VAL A 19 6.34 -11.45 0.99
N ALA A 20 6.74 -12.55 1.64
CA ALA A 20 8.06 -13.14 1.45
C ALA A 20 8.28 -13.51 -0.02
N ALA A 21 7.32 -14.21 -0.61
CA ALA A 21 7.33 -14.56 -2.01
C ALA A 21 7.44 -13.30 -2.90
N TRP A 22 6.56 -12.31 -2.77
CA TRP A 22 6.54 -11.16 -3.69
C TRP A 22 7.75 -10.23 -3.53
N SER A 23 8.34 -10.19 -2.34
CA SER A 23 9.56 -9.43 -2.09
C SER A 23 10.81 -10.13 -2.62
N ASP A 24 10.84 -11.46 -2.65
CA ASP A 24 12.00 -12.21 -3.10
C ASP A 24 12.07 -12.33 -4.63
N LEU A 25 12.88 -11.48 -5.28
CA LEU A 25 13.19 -11.62 -6.71
C LEU A 25 14.24 -12.69 -7.01
N SER A 26 15.00 -13.10 -6.00
CA SER A 26 16.10 -14.06 -6.16
C SER A 26 15.64 -15.51 -5.99
N ASN A 27 14.39 -15.73 -5.56
CA ASN A 27 13.78 -17.03 -5.27
C ASN A 27 14.61 -17.85 -4.25
N THR A 28 15.04 -17.17 -3.19
CA THR A 28 15.70 -17.72 -2.00
C THR A 28 14.72 -18.16 -0.90
N ASP A 29 13.41 -18.04 -1.15
CA ASP A 29 12.31 -18.27 -0.23
C ASP A 29 12.41 -17.46 1.07
N THR A 30 13.07 -16.30 1.01
CA THR A 30 13.30 -15.41 2.16
C THR A 30 12.82 -14.01 1.84
N ALA A 31 12.06 -13.40 2.75
CA ALA A 31 11.57 -12.04 2.57
C ALA A 31 12.72 -11.03 2.40
N ASP A 32 12.70 -10.28 1.30
CA ASP A 32 13.64 -9.17 1.06
C ASP A 32 13.12 -7.91 1.77
N THR A 33 13.59 -7.71 3.00
CA THR A 33 13.19 -6.59 3.86
C THR A 33 13.52 -5.23 3.25
N ALA A 34 14.58 -5.11 2.45
CA ALA A 34 14.93 -3.85 1.78
C ALA A 34 13.91 -3.52 0.69
N ARG A 35 13.45 -4.53 -0.06
CA ARG A 35 12.40 -4.35 -1.06
C ARG A 35 11.04 -4.06 -0.44
N ILE A 36 10.70 -4.69 0.69
CA ILE A 36 9.48 -4.37 1.44
C ILE A 36 9.52 -2.92 1.94
N ALA A 37 10.63 -2.50 2.53
CA ALA A 37 10.82 -1.11 2.96
C ALA A 37 10.68 -0.12 1.79
N ARG A 38 11.20 -0.47 0.61
CA ARG A 38 11.01 0.33 -0.61
C ARG A 38 9.55 0.38 -1.06
N ALA A 39 8.81 -0.73 -0.98
CA ALA A 39 7.40 -0.75 -1.33
C ALA A 39 6.57 0.16 -0.41
N ILE A 40 6.85 0.12 0.90
CA ILE A 40 6.22 1.00 1.90
C ILE A 40 6.54 2.47 1.62
N ALA A 41 7.80 2.76 1.26
CA ALA A 41 8.23 4.11 0.88
C ALA A 41 7.44 4.64 -0.33
N VAL A 42 7.34 3.85 -1.40
CA VAL A 42 6.58 4.22 -2.60
C VAL A 42 5.10 4.41 -2.28
N ALA A 43 4.50 3.52 -1.49
CA ALA A 43 3.12 3.63 -1.05
C ALA A 43 2.88 4.90 -0.22
N SER A 44 3.79 5.22 0.69
CA SER A 44 3.68 6.40 1.55
C SER A 44 3.82 7.70 0.76
N GLU A 45 4.76 7.77 -0.18
CA GLU A 45 4.91 8.93 -1.07
C GLU A 45 3.67 9.11 -1.96
N ARG A 46 3.05 8.02 -2.42
CA ARG A 46 1.80 8.09 -3.18
C ARG A 46 0.64 8.66 -2.37
N ILE A 47 0.56 8.33 -1.08
CA ILE A 47 -0.42 8.90 -0.16
C ILE A 47 -0.10 10.38 0.07
N ASP A 48 1.17 10.73 0.28
CA ASP A 48 1.62 12.12 0.45
C ASP A 48 1.29 12.97 -0.77
N ASP A 49 1.51 12.47 -1.99
CA ASP A 49 1.11 13.16 -3.24
C ASP A 49 -0.36 13.54 -3.27
N VAL A 50 -1.24 12.65 -2.81
CA VAL A 50 -2.67 12.92 -2.72
C VAL A 50 -2.94 13.91 -1.59
N ALA A 51 -2.33 13.73 -0.42
CA ALA A 51 -2.48 14.63 0.71
C ALA A 51 -2.06 16.07 0.38
N ARG A 52 -1.02 16.28 -0.45
CA ARG A 52 -0.57 17.61 -0.92
C ARG A 52 -1.66 18.38 -1.67
N THR A 53 -2.65 17.69 -2.22
CA THR A 53 -3.79 18.32 -2.91
C THR A 53 -4.96 18.66 -1.99
N THR A 54 -4.82 18.37 -0.69
CA THR A 54 -5.83 18.61 0.34
C THR A 54 -5.35 19.66 1.35
N ASN A 55 -6.17 19.97 2.36
CA ASN A 55 -5.79 20.87 3.46
C ASN A 55 -5.09 20.15 4.64
N TYR A 56 -4.66 18.90 4.47
CA TYR A 56 -3.93 18.19 5.51
C TYR A 56 -2.44 18.54 5.51
N ARG A 57 -1.84 18.58 6.70
CA ARG A 57 -0.38 18.64 6.84
C ARG A 57 0.21 17.27 6.54
N ILE A 58 1.46 17.30 6.08
CA ILE A 58 2.27 16.11 5.85
C ILE A 58 3.41 16.12 6.87
N PRO A 59 3.66 15.02 7.61
CA PRO A 59 2.98 13.72 7.56
C PRO A 59 1.49 13.76 7.95
N LEU A 60 0.69 12.84 7.39
CA LEU A 60 -0.69 12.58 7.80
C LEU A 60 -0.73 11.92 9.18
N ALA A 61 -0.56 12.73 10.21
CA ALA A 61 -0.60 12.31 11.61
C ALA A 61 -1.52 13.23 12.42
N ASP A 62 -2.02 12.72 13.54
CA ASP A 62 -2.76 13.52 14.53
C ASP A 62 -1.82 14.32 15.45
N GLU A 63 -2.37 14.96 16.49
CA GLU A 63 -1.63 15.76 17.45
C GLU A 63 -0.58 14.94 18.23
N ASP A 64 -0.81 13.64 18.40
CA ASP A 64 0.09 12.70 19.09
C ASP A 64 1.10 12.05 18.13
N ALA A 65 1.20 12.57 16.90
CA ALA A 65 1.99 12.03 15.80
C ALA A 65 1.59 10.58 15.40
N ALA A 66 0.38 10.15 15.73
CA ALA A 66 -0.12 8.84 15.34
C ALA A 66 -0.72 8.87 13.93
N THR A 67 -0.41 7.84 13.14
CA THR A 67 -1.02 7.64 11.82
C THR A 67 -2.35 6.93 11.99
N SER A 68 -3.42 7.48 11.39
CA SER A 68 -4.75 6.84 11.44
C SER A 68 -4.72 5.42 10.84
N VAL A 69 -5.55 4.53 11.39
CA VAL A 69 -5.69 3.15 10.88
C VAL A 69 -6.02 3.13 9.39
N THR A 70 -6.87 4.05 8.92
CA THR A 70 -7.22 4.16 7.50
C THR A 70 -6.00 4.43 6.60
N VAL A 71 -5.12 5.34 7.01
CA VAL A 71 -3.90 5.66 6.26
C VAL A 71 -2.90 4.51 6.31
N SER A 72 -2.78 3.86 7.47
CA SER A 72 -1.93 2.68 7.65
C SER A 72 -2.38 1.49 6.78
N ASP A 73 -3.66 1.15 6.79
CA ASP A 73 -4.22 0.06 5.97
C ASP A 73 -4.07 0.37 4.47
N LEU A 74 -4.26 1.63 4.09
CA LEU A 74 -4.09 2.08 2.72
C LEU A 74 -2.63 1.95 2.26
N ALA A 75 -1.68 2.36 3.10
CA ALA A 75 -0.25 2.21 2.83
C ALA A 75 0.15 0.74 2.71
N ALA A 76 -0.35 -0.12 3.60
CA ALA A 76 -0.11 -1.56 3.56
C ALA A 76 -0.65 -2.21 2.27
N MET A 77 -1.88 -1.86 1.87
CA MET A 77 -2.48 -2.32 0.62
C MET A 77 -1.66 -1.91 -0.62
N LEU A 78 -1.30 -0.62 -0.72
CA LEU A 78 -0.52 -0.10 -1.84
C LEU A 78 0.88 -0.73 -1.90
N ALA A 79 1.54 -0.92 -0.75
CA ALA A 79 2.85 -1.57 -0.68
C ALA A 79 2.80 -3.02 -1.16
N GLY A 80 1.80 -3.80 -0.70
CA GLY A 80 1.64 -5.19 -1.15
C GLY A 80 1.29 -5.31 -2.63
N ILE A 81 0.45 -4.43 -3.17
CA ILE A 81 0.15 -4.36 -4.61
C ILE A 81 1.44 -4.08 -5.41
N TRP A 82 2.25 -3.14 -4.95
CA TRP A 82 3.53 -2.83 -5.59
C TRP A 82 4.47 -4.05 -5.62
N LEU A 83 4.58 -4.79 -4.50
CA LEU A 83 5.39 -6.01 -4.44
C LEU A 83 4.88 -7.08 -5.42
N TYR A 84 3.57 -7.34 -5.43
CA TYR A 84 2.95 -8.32 -6.32
C TYR A 84 3.22 -8.00 -7.80
N GLU A 85 2.99 -6.76 -8.21
CA GLU A 85 3.18 -6.34 -9.60
C GLU A 85 4.65 -6.31 -10.01
N ALA A 86 5.53 -5.88 -9.10
CA ALA A 86 6.96 -5.82 -9.37
C ALA A 86 7.60 -7.22 -9.48
N ARG A 87 6.94 -8.28 -9.03
CA ARG A 87 7.35 -9.67 -9.29
C ARG A 87 6.98 -10.14 -10.70
N GLY A 88 6.00 -9.50 -11.34
CA GLY A 88 5.60 -9.85 -12.71
C GLY A 88 4.83 -11.17 -12.82
N SER A 89 4.26 -11.68 -11.72
CA SER A 89 3.37 -12.84 -11.76
C SER A 89 2.11 -12.50 -12.55
N ARG A 90 2.15 -12.76 -13.86
CA ARG A 90 0.95 -12.93 -14.65
C ARG A 90 0.35 -14.26 -14.19
N ASP A 91 -0.55 -14.21 -13.21
CA ASP A 91 -1.43 -15.33 -12.89
C ASP A 91 -2.24 -15.63 -14.15
N PHE A 92 -1.69 -16.51 -14.99
CA PHE A 92 -2.32 -17.00 -16.19
C PHE A 92 -3.24 -18.12 -15.77
N ASN A 93 -4.55 -17.92 -15.87
CA ASN A 93 -5.48 -19.02 -15.67
C ASN A 93 -5.39 -19.96 -16.89
N PRO A 94 -4.80 -21.16 -16.77
CA PRO A 94 -4.59 -22.03 -17.92
C PRO A 94 -5.90 -22.59 -18.48
N GLN A 95 -7.02 -22.46 -17.76
CA GLN A 95 -8.33 -22.94 -18.18
C GLN A 95 -9.17 -21.87 -18.90
N THR A 96 -8.98 -20.58 -18.61
CA THR A 96 -9.78 -19.50 -19.21
C THR A 96 -8.97 -18.57 -20.12
N GLY A 97 -7.63 -18.59 -20.05
CA GLY A 97 -6.77 -17.70 -20.83
C GLY A 97 -6.81 -16.24 -20.37
N GLU A 98 -7.51 -15.94 -19.28
CA GLU A 98 -7.61 -14.60 -18.71
C GLU A 98 -6.43 -14.31 -17.77
N VAL A 99 -5.89 -13.10 -17.87
CA VAL A 99 -4.93 -12.56 -16.90
C VAL A 99 -5.73 -12.23 -15.65
N ALA A 100 -5.67 -13.07 -14.64
CA ALA A 100 -6.33 -12.80 -13.37
C ALA A 100 -5.52 -11.74 -12.64
N HIS A 101 -5.89 -10.46 -12.76
CA HIS A 101 -5.38 -9.42 -11.87
C HIS A 101 -6.00 -9.63 -10.47
N ARG A 102 -5.49 -10.63 -9.73
CA ARG A 102 -6.06 -11.08 -8.45
C ARG A 102 -6.19 -9.95 -7.42
N LEU A 103 -5.35 -8.92 -7.53
CA LEU A 103 -5.35 -7.76 -6.64
C LEU A 103 -6.07 -6.53 -7.22
N GLU A 104 -6.70 -6.61 -8.40
CA GLU A 104 -7.38 -5.49 -9.05
C GLU A 104 -8.46 -4.87 -8.15
N PHE A 105 -9.27 -5.69 -7.49
CA PHE A 105 -10.27 -5.19 -6.55
C PHE A 105 -9.66 -4.41 -5.37
N LYS A 106 -8.51 -4.86 -4.86
CA LYS A 106 -7.79 -4.15 -3.78
C LYS A 106 -7.17 -2.85 -4.29
N ARG A 107 -6.65 -2.85 -5.52
CA ARG A 107 -6.15 -1.65 -6.23
C ARG A 107 -7.25 -0.62 -6.42
N LEU A 108 -8.37 -1.02 -7.02
CA LEU A 108 -9.53 -0.14 -7.23
C LEU A 108 -10.04 0.42 -5.91
N ARG A 109 -10.09 -0.40 -4.86
CA ARG A 109 -10.45 0.06 -3.51
C ARG A 109 -9.46 1.09 -2.96
N ALA A 110 -8.16 0.84 -3.06
CA ALA A 110 -7.13 1.76 -2.58
C ALA A 110 -7.18 3.10 -3.34
N GLU A 111 -7.34 3.06 -4.65
CA GLU A 111 -7.48 4.24 -5.51
C GLU A 111 -8.77 5.01 -5.21
N GLN A 112 -9.89 4.31 -4.96
CA GLN A 112 -11.14 4.93 -4.55
C GLN A 112 -11.01 5.64 -3.21
N VAL A 113 -10.38 5.02 -2.21
CA VAL A 113 -10.15 5.65 -0.89
C VAL A 113 -9.27 6.89 -1.03
N LEU A 114 -8.21 6.84 -1.85
CA LEU A 114 -7.38 8.03 -2.14
C LEU A 114 -8.21 9.14 -2.79
N ALA A 115 -9.08 8.81 -3.75
CA ALA A 115 -9.96 9.77 -4.38
C ALA A 115 -10.97 10.38 -3.38
N ASP A 116 -11.53 9.56 -2.50
CA ASP A 116 -12.49 10.03 -1.48
C ASP A 116 -11.81 10.90 -0.41
N ILE A 117 -10.54 10.64 -0.06
CA ILE A 117 -9.73 11.54 0.79
C ILE A 117 -9.48 12.87 0.08
N ARG A 118 -9.05 12.81 -1.19
CA ARG A 118 -8.81 14.01 -2.01
C ARG A 118 -10.05 14.89 -2.13
N ASP A 119 -11.19 14.26 -2.39
CA ASP A 119 -12.46 14.93 -2.63
C ASP A 119 -13.16 15.32 -1.31
N GLY A 120 -12.55 15.03 -0.15
CA GLY A 120 -13.08 15.37 1.18
C GLY A 120 -14.29 14.56 1.64
N ARG A 121 -14.58 13.43 0.97
CA ARG A 121 -15.64 12.48 1.37
C ARG A 121 -15.22 11.60 2.54
N ILE A 122 -13.93 11.31 2.63
CA ILE A 122 -13.30 10.71 3.82
C ILE A 122 -12.49 11.79 4.51
N LEU A 123 -12.84 12.09 5.76
CA LEU A 123 -12.08 12.98 6.61
C LEU A 123 -11.14 12.15 7.48
N LEU A 124 -9.85 12.41 7.35
CA LEU A 124 -8.82 11.86 8.21
C LEU A 124 -8.75 12.65 9.51
N ASN A 125 -8.49 11.94 10.60
CA ASN A 125 -8.08 12.54 11.87
C ASN A 125 -6.58 12.88 11.79
N ALA A 126 -6.25 13.90 10.99
CA ALA A 126 -4.89 14.38 10.79
C ALA A 126 -4.86 15.91 10.90
N LEU A 127 -3.70 16.45 11.26
CA LEU A 127 -3.50 17.89 11.38
C LEU A 127 -3.81 18.61 10.07
N LYS A 128 -4.46 19.76 10.16
CA LYS A 128 -4.78 20.62 9.01
C LYS A 128 -3.80 21.78 8.88
N GLY A 129 -3.59 22.21 7.65
CA GLY A 129 -2.72 23.32 7.24
C GLY A 129 -3.10 24.63 7.88
#